data_AF-V5I5T5-F1
#
_entry.id   AF-V5I5T5-F1
#
_cell.length_a   1.000
_cell.length_b   1.000
_cell.length_c   1.000
_cell.angle_alpha   90.00
_cell.angle_beta   90.00
_cell.angle_gamma   90.00
#
_symmetry.space_group_name_H-M   'P 1'
#
loop_
_entity.id
_entity.type
_entity.pdbx_description
1 polymer ?
#
loop_
_entity_poly.entity_id
_entity_poly.type
_entity_poly.pdbx_seq_one_letter_code
_entity_poly.pdbx_strand_id
1 'polypeptide(L)'
;MSSRLYPQYVKGNPQLRIFLPNFWMKLVKHGKPQPPNTVKFVVPLQMTKYDVKNYLEKIYKVPVASHGRTNDYVRTSRRSGKLKLTKGDGDGDGNGNGYP
;
A
#
# COMPACT_ATOMS: atom_id res chain seq x y z
N MET A 1 13.12 5.68 3.51
CA MET A 1 12.27 5.81 4.71
C MET A 1 12.07 7.29 4.96
N SER A 2 10.84 7.77 5.15
CA SER A 2 10.59 9.16 5.57
C SER A 2 10.69 9.20 7.09
N SER A 3 11.67 9.91 7.64
CA SER A 3 11.90 10.08 9.08
C SER A 3 11.13 11.26 9.68
N ARG A 4 10.05 11.71 9.03
CA ARG A 4 9.29 12.89 9.49
C ARG A 4 8.47 12.58 10.74
N LEU A 5 8.67 13.39 11.76
CA LEU A 5 7.77 13.50 12.90
C LEU A 5 6.57 14.35 12.50
N TYR A 6 5.37 13.81 12.65
CA TYR A 6 4.14 14.57 12.47
C TYR A 6 3.81 15.34 13.76
N PRO A 7 3.36 16.60 13.65
CA PRO A 7 2.94 17.35 14.82
C PRO A 7 1.72 16.69 15.46
N GLN A 8 1.69 16.66 16.78
CA GLN A 8 0.56 16.12 17.51
C GLN A 8 -0.67 17.03 17.32
N TYR A 9 -1.80 16.40 17.00
CA TYR A 9 -3.06 17.11 16.86
C TYR A 9 -3.68 17.38 18.24
N VAL A 10 -4.12 18.63 18.46
CA VAL A 10 -4.94 19.05 19.60
C VAL A 10 -6.21 19.71 19.05
N LYS A 11 -7.34 19.54 19.75
CA LYS A 11 -8.62 20.14 19.33
C LYS A 11 -8.47 21.66 19.19
N GLY A 12 -8.83 22.20 18.03
CA GLY A 12 -8.66 23.62 17.69
C GLY A 12 -7.42 23.90 16.83
N ASN A 13 -6.51 22.94 16.67
CA ASN A 13 -5.40 23.09 15.75
C ASN A 13 -5.88 23.13 14.29
N PRO A 14 -5.16 23.87 13.43
CA PRO A 14 -5.46 23.88 12.00
C PRO A 14 -5.27 22.49 11.39
N GLN A 15 -5.96 22.26 10.27
CA GLN A 15 -5.81 21.04 9.48
C GLN A 15 -4.34 20.84 9.06
N LEU A 16 -3.81 19.63 9.27
CA LEU A 16 -2.47 19.25 8.83
C LEU A 16 -2.35 19.33 7.30
N ARG A 17 -1.35 20.05 6.81
CA ARG A 17 -1.04 20.20 5.37
C ARG A 17 0.37 19.73 5.07
N ILE A 18 0.51 18.91 4.03
CA ILE A 18 1.78 18.36 3.58
C ILE A 18 2.03 18.89 2.16
N PHE A 19 2.97 19.84 2.03
CA PHE A 19 3.27 20.47 0.74
C PHE A 19 4.24 19.64 -0.11
N LEU A 20 5.20 19.00 0.54
CA LEU A 20 6.27 18.23 -0.13
C LEU A 20 6.29 16.81 0.46
N PRO A 21 5.36 15.94 0.03
CA PRO A 21 5.32 14.56 0.50
C PRO A 21 6.55 13.79 -0.01
N ASN A 22 7.28 13.15 0.90
CA ASN A 22 8.38 12.22 0.57
C ASN A 22 7.83 10.80 0.38
N PHE A 23 6.84 10.65 -0.50
CA PHE A 23 6.23 9.38 -0.83
C PHE A 23 6.40 9.08 -2.30
N TRP A 24 6.57 7.80 -2.60
CA TRP A 24 6.61 7.26 -3.95
C TRP A 24 5.49 6.22 -4.10
N MET A 25 4.99 6.07 -5.31
CA MET A 25 4.03 5.02 -5.65
C MET A 25 4.46 4.39 -6.97
N LYS A 26 4.34 3.06 -7.07
CA LYS A 26 4.64 2.33 -8.31
C LYS A 26 3.38 1.65 -8.81
N LEU A 27 2.99 1.94 -10.05
CA LEU A 27 1.94 1.22 -10.76
C LEU A 27 2.43 -0.19 -11.11
N VAL A 28 1.64 -1.21 -10.79
CA VAL A 28 2.02 -2.62 -11.02
C VAL A 28 0.89 -3.34 -11.76
N LYS A 29 1.26 -4.13 -12.76
CA LYS A 29 0.31 -4.99 -13.48
C LYS A 29 -0.23 -6.07 -12.55
N HIS A 30 -1.54 -6.31 -12.63
CA HIS A 30 -2.19 -7.41 -11.93
C HIS A 30 -1.70 -8.75 -12.46
N GLY A 31 -1.52 -9.73 -11.57
CA GLY A 31 -1.21 -11.11 -11.97
C GLY A 31 -2.44 -11.85 -12.50
N LYS A 32 -3.61 -11.54 -11.93
CA LYS A 32 -4.91 -12.09 -12.32
C LYS A 32 -5.74 -11.06 -13.09
N PRO A 33 -6.66 -11.48 -13.97
CA PRO A 33 -7.58 -10.57 -14.63
C PRO A 33 -8.43 -9.84 -13.58
N GLN A 34 -8.44 -8.51 -13.65
CA GLN A 34 -9.23 -7.63 -12.80
C GLN A 34 -10.10 -6.76 -13.71
N PRO A 35 -11.21 -6.20 -13.19
CA PRO A 35 -12.01 -5.24 -13.93
C PRO A 35 -11.18 -4.05 -14.44
N PRO A 36 -11.51 -3.47 -15.60
CA PRO A 36 -10.70 -2.43 -16.24
C PRO A 36 -10.57 -1.14 -15.42
N ASN A 37 -11.49 -0.90 -14.47
CA ASN A 37 -11.48 0.23 -13.55
C ASN A 37 -10.61 0.00 -12.29
N THR A 38 -9.96 -1.16 -12.18
CA THR A 38 -9.18 -1.54 -11.00
C THR A 38 -7.69 -1.44 -11.29
N VAL A 39 -6.97 -0.72 -10.44
CA VAL A 39 -5.54 -0.46 -10.59
C VAL A 39 -4.81 -0.83 -9.29
N LYS A 40 -3.67 -1.53 -9.40
CA LYS A 40 -2.84 -1.90 -8.24
C LYS A 40 -1.59 -1.03 -8.17
N PHE A 41 -1.36 -0.47 -6.99
CA PHE A 41 -0.15 0.28 -6.66
C PHE A 41 0.63 -0.41 -5.56
N VAL A 42 1.96 -0.34 -5.66
CA VAL A 42 2.87 -0.63 -4.55
C VAL A 42 3.24 0.69 -3.91
N VAL A 43 3.03 0.77 -2.59
CA VAL A 43 3.26 1.99 -1.80
C VAL A 43 4.05 1.64 -0.53
N PRO A 44 4.80 2.60 0.04
CA PRO A 44 5.43 2.43 1.34
C PRO A 44 4.41 2.14 2.44
N LEU A 45 4.80 1.31 3.43
CA LEU A 45 3.96 0.96 4.59
C LEU A 45 3.49 2.16 5.41
N GLN A 46 4.27 3.25 5.43
CA GLN A 46 3.99 4.46 6.18
C GLN A 46 2.81 5.28 5.61
N MET A 47 2.45 5.05 4.35
CA MET A 47 1.37 5.78 3.69
C MET A 47 0.04 5.20 4.15
N THR A 48 -1.03 5.99 4.31
CA THR A 48 -2.41 5.52 4.63
C THR A 48 -3.32 5.47 3.38
N LYS A 49 -4.46 4.77 3.47
CA LYS A 49 -5.39 4.66 2.32
C LYS A 49 -5.92 6.04 1.89
N TYR A 50 -6.05 6.95 2.86
CA TYR A 50 -6.44 8.34 2.62
C TYR A 50 -5.32 9.14 1.98
N ASP A 51 -4.05 8.90 2.36
CA ASP A 51 -2.92 9.55 1.72
C ASP A 51 -2.83 9.17 0.24
N VAL A 52 -3.08 7.90 -0.10
CA VAL A 52 -3.09 7.43 -1.50
C VAL A 52 -4.17 8.13 -2.30
N LYS A 53 -5.39 8.19 -1.76
CA LYS A 53 -6.51 8.92 -2.38
C LYS A 53 -6.15 10.38 -2.64
N ASN A 54 -5.68 11.08 -1.60
CA ASN A 54 -5.31 12.49 -1.70
C ASN A 54 -4.16 12.70 -2.69
N TYR A 55 -3.19 11.79 -2.73
CA TYR A 55 -2.06 11.87 -3.64
C TYR A 55 -2.53 11.78 -5.11
N LEU A 56 -3.41 10.81 -5.43
CA LEU A 56 -3.96 10.64 -6.78
C LEU A 56 -4.89 11.79 -7.17
N GLU A 57 -5.77 12.24 -6.28
CA GLU A 57 -6.74 13.30 -6.58
C GLU A 57 -6.10 14.68 -6.65
N LYS A 58 -5.18 15.02 -5.74
CA LYS A 58 -4.60 16.36 -5.66
C LYS A 58 -3.47 16.57 -6.66
N ILE A 59 -2.60 15.59 -6.85
CA ILE A 59 -1.43 15.69 -7.74
C ILE A 59 -1.80 15.25 -9.16
N TYR A 60 -2.36 14.04 -9.31
CA TYR A 60 -2.64 13.46 -10.63
C TYR A 60 -4.04 13.74 -11.17
N LYS A 61 -4.93 14.38 -10.39
CA LYS A 61 -6.31 14.71 -10.78
C LYS A 61 -7.16 13.49 -11.19
N VAL A 62 -6.82 12.32 -10.66
CA VAL A 62 -7.57 11.08 -10.94
C VAL A 62 -8.66 10.91 -9.88
N PRO A 63 -9.95 10.83 -10.27
CA PRO A 63 -11.02 10.56 -9.32
C PRO A 63 -10.94 9.11 -8.86
N VAL A 64 -11.06 8.87 -7.56
CA VAL A 64 -10.99 7.50 -7.03
C VAL A 64 -12.19 7.18 -6.14
N ALA A 65 -12.97 6.18 -6.56
CA ALA A 65 -14.22 5.80 -5.91
C ALA A 65 -13.99 4.94 -4.65
N SER A 66 -13.28 3.82 -4.80
CA SER A 66 -13.04 2.85 -3.72
C SER A 66 -11.57 2.45 -3.67
N HIS A 67 -11.08 2.20 -2.46
CA HIS A 67 -9.68 1.87 -2.21
C HIS A 67 -9.57 0.77 -1.16
N GLY A 68 -8.94 -0.34 -1.53
CA GLY A 68 -8.51 -1.39 -0.62
C GLY A 68 -6.99 -1.33 -0.41
N ARG A 69 -6.54 -1.76 0.77
CA ARG A 69 -5.11 -1.98 1.04
C ARG A 69 -4.93 -3.35 1.68
N THR A 70 -3.88 -4.02 1.23
CA THR A 70 -3.36 -5.23 1.86
C THR A 70 -1.88 -5.04 2.15
N ASN A 71 -1.40 -5.55 3.29
CA ASN A 71 0.03 -5.59 3.61
C ASN A 71 0.60 -6.92 3.11
N ASP A 72 1.48 -6.86 2.12
CA ASP A 72 2.15 -8.05 1.60
C ASP A 72 3.40 -8.34 2.42
N TYR A 73 3.46 -9.51 3.06
CA TYR A 73 4.63 -9.97 3.80
C TYR A 73 5.55 -10.79 2.90
N VAL A 74 6.83 -10.42 2.84
CA VAL A 74 7.83 -11.20 2.10
C VAL A 74 8.21 -12.43 2.92
N ARG A 75 8.06 -13.62 2.34
CA ARG A 75 8.54 -14.87 2.95
C ARG A 75 10.07 -14.89 2.92
N THR A 76 10.70 -14.72 4.08
CA THR A 76 12.16 -14.80 4.21
C THR A 76 12.59 -16.26 4.38
N SER A 77 12.91 -16.96 3.28
CA SER A 77 13.64 -18.22 3.33
C SER A 77 15.02 -18.01 2.71
N ARG A 78 16.04 -17.87 3.55
CA ARG A 78 17.44 -17.91 3.14
C ARG A 78 18.00 -19.27 3.56
N ARG A 79 18.17 -20.19 2.61
CA ARG A 79 19.26 -21.17 2.68
C ARG A 79 20.41 -20.63 1.84
N SER A 80 21.64 -20.80 2.33
CA SER A 80 22.89 -20.36 1.72
C SER A 80 23.07 -20.99 0.32
N GLY A 81 22.60 -20.30 -0.71
CA GLY A 81 22.81 -20.68 -2.11
C GLY A 81 21.65 -20.27 -3.01
N LYS A 82 21.85 -19.19 -3.80
CA LYS A 82 21.01 -18.72 -4.92
C LYS A 82 19.50 -18.57 -4.62
N LEU A 83 19.11 -17.37 -4.18
CA LEU A 83 17.70 -17.00 -4.00
C LEU A 83 17.04 -16.67 -5.35
N LYS A 84 16.07 -17.49 -5.79
CA LYS A 84 15.10 -17.09 -6.82
C LYS A 84 13.84 -16.56 -6.13
N LEU A 85 13.51 -15.30 -6.39
CA LEU A 85 12.29 -14.66 -5.92
C LEU A 85 11.12 -15.18 -6.78
N THR A 86 10.31 -16.09 -6.26
CA THR A 86 9.02 -16.43 -6.86
C THR A 86 7.93 -15.64 -6.14
N LYS A 87 7.16 -14.86 -6.91
CA LYS A 87 5.99 -14.14 -6.44
C LYS A 87 4.91 -15.19 -6.17
N GLY A 88 4.52 -15.36 -4.91
CA GLY A 88 3.41 -16.23 -4.55
C GLY A 88 2.10 -15.63 -5.05
N ASP A 89 1.59 -16.15 -6.17
CA ASP A 89 0.21 -15.96 -6.57
C ASP A 89 -0.64 -16.89 -5.71
N GLY A 90 -1.40 -16.32 -4.78
CA GLY A 90 -2.29 -17.08 -3.92
C GLY A 90 -3.54 -17.52 -4.66
N ASP A 91 -3.71 -18.83 -4.80
CA ASP A 91 -4.99 -19.54 -4.98
C ASP A 91 -4.91 -20.80 -4.11
N GLY A 92 -5.86 -20.96 -3.19
CA GLY A 92 -5.89 -22.09 -2.27
C GLY A 92 -6.88 -21.86 -1.13
N ASP A 93 -8.15 -22.16 -1.42
CA ASP A 93 -9.18 -22.40 -0.41
C ASP A 93 -8.70 -23.44 0.60
N GLY A 94 -8.83 -23.14 1.89
CA GLY A 94 -8.34 -24.00 2.97
C GLY A 94 -8.87 -23.55 4.33
N ASN A 95 -10.03 -24.10 4.68
CA ASN A 95 -10.62 -24.10 6.01
C ASN A 95 -9.61 -24.57 7.08
N GLY A 96 -9.52 -23.86 8.21
CA GLY A 96 -8.62 -24.22 9.31
C GLY A 96 -8.72 -23.27 10.51
N ASN A 97 -9.36 -23.77 11.57
CA ASN A 97 -9.64 -23.12 12.85
C ASN A 97 -8.39 -22.72 13.68
N GLY A 98 -8.59 -21.73 14.58
CA GLY A 98 -7.82 -21.48 15.82
C GLY A 98 -6.63 -20.51 15.67
N TYR A 99 -6.35 -19.53 16.53
CA TYR A 99 -6.63 -19.21 17.94
C TYR A 99 -6.18 -17.73 18.20
N PRO A 100 -6.27 -17.19 19.42
CA PRO A 100 -7.39 -17.10 20.36
C PRO A 100 -8.24 -15.83 20.16
#